data_AF-A0A3C1THB8-F1
#
_entry.id   AF-A0A3C1THB8-F1
#
_cell.length_a   1.000
_cell.length_b   1.000
_cell.length_c   1.000
_cell.angle_alpha   90.00
_cell.angle_beta   90.00
_cell.angle_gamma   90.00
#
_symmetry.space_group_name_H-M   'P 1'
#
loop_
_entity.id
_entity.type
_entity.pdbx_description
1 polymer ?
#
loop_
_entity_poly.entity_id
_entity_poly.type
_entity_poly.pdbx_seq_one_letter_code
_entity_poly.pdbx_strand_id
1 'polypeptide(L)' 'MQNYDFIIAGGGLAGLSLAYYMNQTVLRDKSILIIDQDTKSQNDRTWCFWEKDPQSPFDS' A
#
# COMPACT_ATOMS: atom_id res chain seq x y z
N MET A 1 -1.88 -2.56 24.90
CA MET A 1 -2.37 -3.05 23.59
C MET A 1 -2.12 -1.94 22.59
N GLN A 2 -1.65 -2.25 21.38
CA GLN A 2 -1.56 -1.25 20.33
C GLN A 2 -2.91 -1.14 19.64
N ASN A 3 -3.45 0.06 19.60
CA ASN A 3 -4.68 0.38 18.89
C ASN A 3 -4.31 0.91 17.51
N TYR A 4 -4.99 0.40 16.49
CA TYR A 4 -4.87 0.87 15.11
C TYR A 4 -6.22 1.43 14.69
N ASP A 5 -6.21 2.54 13.95
CA ASP A 5 -7.41 3.14 13.41
C ASP A 5 -7.94 2.38 12.19
N PHE A 6 -7.03 1.77 11.42
CA PHE A 6 -7.36 1.01 10.22
C PHE A 6 -6.59 -0.32 10.16
N ILE A 7 -7.25 -1.33 9.61
CA ILE A 7 -6.64 -2.64 9.33
C ILE A 7 -6.81 -2.92 7.83
N ILE A 8 -5.70 -3.17 7.15
CA ILE A 8 -5.66 -3.58 5.74
C ILE A 8 -5.20 -5.04 5.71
N ALA A 9 -6.11 -5.94 5.37
CA ALA A 9 -5.81 -7.35 5.16
C ALA A 9 -5.42 -7.59 3.70
N GLY A 10 -4.12 -7.52 3.40
CA GLY A 10 -3.51 -7.67 2.09
C GLY A 10 -2.49 -6.56 1.83
N GLY A 11 -1.21 -6.91 1.84
CA GLY A 11 -0.05 -6.08 1.46
C GLY A 11 0.32 -6.18 -0.02
N GLY A 12 -0.64 -6.47 -0.90
CA GLY A 12 -0.48 -6.33 -2.35
C GLY A 12 -0.56 -4.86 -2.81
N LEU A 13 -0.53 -4.65 -4.13
CA LEU A 13 -0.61 -3.32 -4.74
C LEU A 13 -1.79 -2.50 -4.20
N ALA A 14 -3.00 -3.08 -4.17
CA ALA A 14 -4.20 -2.37 -3.70
C ALA A 14 -4.08 -1.89 -2.24
N GLY A 15 -3.58 -2.73 -1.34
CA GLY A 15 -3.45 -2.39 0.08
C GLY A 15 -2.33 -1.38 0.35
N LEU A 16 -1.19 -1.53 -0.32
CA LEU A 16 -0.07 -0.60 -0.22
C LEU A 16 -0.41 0.75 -0.86
N SER A 17 -1.04 0.77 -2.04
CA SER A 17 -1.51 2.01 -2.68
C SER A 17 -2.52 2.73 -1.80
N LEU A 18 -3.47 2.00 -1.18
CA LEU A 18 -4.42 2.61 -0.26
C LEU A 18 -3.72 3.24 0.96
N ALA A 19 -2.79 2.53 1.59
CA ALA A 19 -2.01 3.07 2.70
C ALA A 19 -1.18 4.29 2.29
N TYR A 20 -0.57 4.25 1.10
CA TYR A 20 0.19 5.35 0.53
C TYR A 20 -0.67 6.61 0.34
N TYR A 21 -1.86 6.47 -0.27
CA TYR A 21 -2.77 7.60 -0.46
C TYR A 21 -3.37 8.08 0.86
N MET A 22 -3.70 7.20 1.82
CA MET A 22 -4.16 7.61 3.15
C MET A 22 -3.14 8.50 3.85
N ASN A 23 -1.85 8.17 3.75
CA ASN A 23 -0.76 8.98 4.29
C ASN A 23 -0.62 10.36 3.62
N GLN A 24 -1.16 10.56 2.42
CA GLN A 24 -1.18 11.88 1.74
C GLN A 24 -2.40 12.73 2.08
N THR A 25 -3.34 12.21 2.86
CA THR A 25 -4.59 12.92 3.23
C THR A 25 -4.57 13.35 4.70
N VAL A 26 -5.71 13.87 5.17
CA VAL A 26 -5.96 14.19 6.60
C VAL A 26 -5.86 12.97 7.52
N LEU A 27 -5.80 11.76 6.97
CA LEU A 27 -5.67 10.50 7.70
C LEU A 27 -4.20 10.15 8.03
N ARG A 28 -3.25 11.04 7.74
CA ARG A 28 -1.81 10.81 7.95
C ARG A 28 -1.43 10.46 9.40
N ASP A 29 -2.14 11.01 10.37
CA ASP A 29 -1.88 10.77 11.80
C ASP A 29 -2.55 9.49 12.34
N LYS A 30 -3.23 8.74 11.47
CA LYS A 30 -3.94 7.52 11.84
C LYS A 30 -3.01 6.31 11.74
N SER A 31 -3.07 5.43 12.73
CA SER A 31 -2.26 4.22 12.75
C SER A 31 -2.91 3.14 11.86
N ILE A 32 -2.16 2.63 10.89
CA ILE A 32 -2.62 1.62 9.93
C ILE A 32 -1.86 0.31 10.18
N LEU A 33 -2.59 -0.77 10.42
CA LEU A 33 -2.03 -2.12 10.47
C LEU A 33 -2.23 -2.81 9.12
N ILE A 34 -1.16 -3.22 8.47
CA ILE A 34 -1.21 -4.02 7.24
C ILE A 34 -0.84 -5.45 7.60
N ILE A 35 -1.72 -6.40 7.25
CA ILE A 35 -1.52 -7.84 7.46
C ILE A 35 -1.52 -8.50 6.10
N ASP A 36 -0.42 -9.15 5.73
CA ASP A 36 -0.34 -10.00 4.54
C ASP A 36 -0.07 -11.45 4.96
N GLN A 37 -0.57 -12.40 4.16
CA GLN A 37 -0.36 -13.83 4.39
C GLN A 37 1.05 -14.25 3.97
N ASP A 38 1.60 -13.63 2.93
CA ASP A 38 2.95 -13.86 2.46
C ASP A 38 3.93 -12.97 3.25
N THR A 39 4.97 -13.58 3.80
CA THR A 39 6.18 -12.85 4.21
C THR A 39 6.98 -12.43 2.97
N LYS A 40 6.48 -11.41 2.26
CA LYS A 40 7.13 -10.82 1.09
C LYS A 40 8.42 -10.12 1.53
N SER A 41 9.54 -10.77 1.27
CA SER A 41 10.91 -10.28 1.53
C SER A 41 11.64 -9.85 0.25
N GLN A 42 11.06 -10.12 -0.92
CA GLN A 42 11.57 -9.74 -2.23
C GLN A 42 10.44 -9.18 -3.08
N ASN A 43 10.76 -8.20 -3.93
CA ASN A 43 9.82 -7.66 -4.90
C ASN A 43 9.65 -8.65 -6.06
N ASP A 44 8.79 -9.64 -5.84
CA ASP A 44 8.58 -10.83 -6.66
C ASP A 44 7.41 -10.68 -7.65
N ARG A 45 6.68 -9.55 -7.61
CA ARG A 45 5.53 -9.28 -8.47
C ARG A 45 5.81 -8.13 -9.42
N THR A 46 5.64 -8.38 -10.71
CA THR A 46 5.58 -7.34 -11.74
C THR A 46 4.24 -6.62 -11.61
N TRP A 47 4.26 -5.30 -11.49
CA TRP A 47 3.04 -4.48 -11.42
C TRP A 47 2.68 -4.08 -12.86
N CYS A 48 1.46 -4.39 -13.29
CA CYS A 48 0.98 -4.02 -14.62
C CYS A 48 -0.06 -2.92 -14.47
N PHE A 49 0.23 -1.76 -15.05
CA PHE A 49 -0.67 -0.61 -15.06
C PHE A 49 -1.23 -0.41 -16.46
N TRP A 50 -2.43 0.15 -16.53
CA TRP A 50 -3.05 0.58 -17.79
C TRP A 50 -2.73 2.05 -18.11
N GLU A 51 -1.90 2.67 -17.27
CA GLU A 51 -1.53 4.07 -17.35
C GLU A 51 -0.60 4.29 -18.55
N LYS A 52 -0.88 5.33 -19.32
CA LYS A 52 -0.10 5.66 -20.54
C LYS A 52 0.99 6.69 -20.27
N ASP A 53 1.01 7.24 -19.07
CA ASP A 53 1.94 8.29 -18.68
C ASP A 53 3.17 7.68 -18.01
N PRO A 54 4.37 7.82 -18.61
CA PRO A 54 5.61 7.31 -18.03
C PRO A 54 6.07 8.07 -16.76
N GLN A 55 5.36 9.12 -16.33
CA GLN A 55 5.63 9.83 -15.07
C GLN A 55 4.78 9.32 -13.90
N SER A 56 4.21 8.12 -13.99
CA SER A 56 3.47 7.53 -12.88
C SER A 56 4.39 7.27 -11.68
N PRO A 57 3.98 7.60 -10.44
CA PRO A 57 4.76 7.31 -9.24
C PRO A 57 4.93 5.80 -8.95
N PHE A 58 4.32 4.94 -9.77
CA PHE A 58 4.42 3.48 -9.69
C PHE A 58 5.24 2.84 -10.81
N ASP A 59 5.68 3.62 -11.81
CA ASP A 59 6.69 3.18 -12.76
C ASP A 59 8.07 3.25 -12.10
N SER A 60 8.79 2.14 -12.10
CA SER A 60 10.12 1.96 -11.48
C SER A 60 11.25 2.11 -12.50
#